data_AF-A0A1X0P7T4-F1
#
_entry.id   AF-A0A1X0P7T4-F1
#
_cell.length_a   1.000
_cell.length_b   1.000
_cell.length_c   1.000
_cell.angle_alpha   90.00
_cell.angle_beta   90.00
_cell.angle_gamma   90.00
#
_symmetry.space_group_name_H-M   'P 1'
#
loop_
_entity.id
_entity.type
_entity.pdbx_description
1 polymer ?
#
loop_
_entity_poly.entity_id
_entity_poly.type
_entity_poly.pdbx_seq_one_letter_code
_entity_poly.pdbx_strand_id
1 'polypeptide(L)'
;MQPLTDVLIFVGPSGSGKSTLIQHLLHKWPQYFAFCTSHTTRKPRAGEVDGQHYHFVKKETFRQMIHDDLFVEYNRVFSSTKQKEKEEKEATNRDNNNNNNNNNNNNNNNNNSNSNSGMGTTALDDADYYGTSKKEMHAILAQHKIVVMDTDITGAKNIKRYCQTCKRDAFTLSNGIATVHNNNNNNNNNNNNNNNNNNKNNNHHHHSYPEGRPLRVTVVFVKSPDITVLERRLRDRGSESDFTLQRRLRESAKWLAWCAAHPDFFQHVFMNNHLEVCLAELRAFVYTQVLVQKSKL
;
A
#
# COMPACT_ATOMS: atom_id res chain seq x y z
N MET A 1 21.62 -7.60 -12.36
CA MET A 1 20.96 -8.66 -11.55
C MET A 1 19.55 -8.84 -12.08
N GLN A 2 19.00 -10.05 -12.01
CA GLN A 2 17.61 -10.33 -12.41
C GLN A 2 16.70 -10.11 -11.17
N PRO A 3 15.62 -9.34 -11.27
CA PRO A 3 14.64 -9.22 -10.19
C PRO A 3 13.96 -10.56 -9.87
N LEU A 4 13.89 -10.92 -8.60
CA LEU A 4 13.06 -12.03 -8.07
C LEU A 4 11.67 -11.55 -7.64
N THR A 5 11.49 -10.25 -7.49
CA THR A 5 10.22 -9.59 -7.17
C THR A 5 9.91 -8.51 -8.20
N ASP A 6 8.63 -8.16 -8.34
CA ASP A 6 8.19 -7.01 -9.13
C ASP A 6 7.71 -5.87 -8.21
N VAL A 7 7.21 -6.21 -7.02
CA VAL A 7 6.69 -5.27 -6.03
C VAL A 7 7.24 -5.62 -4.65
N LEU A 8 7.95 -4.66 -4.02
CA LEU A 8 8.48 -4.76 -2.67
C LEU A 8 7.71 -3.82 -1.74
N ILE A 9 6.94 -4.41 -0.83
CA ILE A 9 6.07 -3.69 0.09
C ILE A 9 6.68 -3.68 1.49
N PHE A 10 6.94 -2.49 2.02
CA PHE A 10 7.30 -2.29 3.41
C PHE A 10 6.04 -2.03 4.23
N VAL A 11 5.82 -2.88 5.23
CA VAL A 11 4.72 -2.72 6.20
C VAL A 11 5.29 -2.58 7.60
N GLY A 12 4.59 -1.83 8.46
CA GLY A 12 4.96 -1.71 9.87
C GLY A 12 4.47 -0.44 10.52
N PRO A 13 4.53 -0.35 11.86
CA PRO A 13 4.06 0.81 12.60
C PRO A 13 4.70 2.13 12.14
N SER A 14 3.98 3.23 12.27
CA SER A 14 4.59 4.55 12.15
C SER A 14 5.69 4.69 13.22
N GLY A 15 6.88 5.18 12.86
CA GLY A 15 8.03 5.23 13.77
C GLY A 15 8.95 4.00 13.75
N SER A 16 8.60 2.92 13.04
CA SER A 16 9.47 1.74 12.94
C SER A 16 10.72 1.94 12.06
N GLY A 17 10.75 3.00 11.25
CA GLY A 17 11.91 3.37 10.41
C GLY A 17 11.84 2.92 8.95
N LYS A 18 10.66 2.50 8.46
CA LYS A 18 10.43 2.13 7.04
C LYS A 18 11.01 3.14 6.06
N SER A 19 10.65 4.41 6.20
CA SER A 19 11.06 5.47 5.27
C SER A 19 12.58 5.59 5.17
N THR A 20 13.32 5.40 6.28
CA THR A 20 14.78 5.39 6.28
C THR A 20 15.35 4.21 5.50
N LEU A 21 14.80 3.00 5.69
CA LEU A 21 15.22 1.81 4.93
C LEU A 21 14.90 1.95 3.43
N ILE A 22 13.72 2.47 3.10
CA ILE A 22 13.28 2.73 1.73
C ILE A 22 14.20 3.77 1.06
N GLN A 23 14.49 4.88 1.72
CA GLN A 23 15.41 5.89 1.20
C GLN A 23 16.80 5.29 0.94
N HIS A 24 17.33 4.49 1.86
CA HIS A 24 18.61 3.81 1.64
C HIS A 24 18.56 2.86 0.43
N LEU A 25 17.49 2.08 0.30
CA LEU A 25 17.26 1.17 -0.84
C LEU A 25 17.28 1.93 -2.17
N LEU A 26 16.51 3.02 -2.26
CA LEU A 26 16.38 3.83 -3.48
C LEU A 26 17.68 4.54 -3.85
N HIS A 27 18.42 5.06 -2.86
CA HIS A 27 19.73 5.70 -3.11
C HIS A 27 20.80 4.70 -3.54
N LYS A 28 20.80 3.49 -2.97
CA LYS A 28 21.85 2.50 -3.22
C LYS A 28 21.67 1.77 -4.55
N TRP A 29 20.44 1.57 -4.98
CA TRP A 29 20.12 0.84 -6.22
C TRP A 29 19.05 1.56 -7.08
N PRO A 30 19.26 2.82 -7.48
CA PRO A 30 18.27 3.63 -8.20
C PRO A 30 17.92 3.08 -9.59
N GLN A 31 18.79 2.23 -10.15
CA GLN A 31 18.55 1.55 -11.43
C GLN A 31 17.57 0.38 -11.30
N TYR A 32 17.38 -0.18 -10.11
CA TYR A 32 16.53 -1.35 -9.88
C TYR A 32 15.21 -1.01 -9.20
N PHE A 33 15.16 0.06 -8.40
CA PHE A 33 13.99 0.38 -7.58
C PHE A 33 13.45 1.77 -7.90
N ALA A 34 12.13 1.93 -7.78
CA ALA A 34 11.49 3.24 -7.74
C ALA A 34 10.34 3.23 -6.73
N PHE A 35 10.16 4.36 -6.04
CA PHE A 35 9.08 4.53 -5.07
C PHE A 35 7.77 4.82 -5.78
N CYS A 36 6.68 4.17 -5.35
CA CYS A 36 5.34 4.41 -5.84
C CYS A 36 4.59 5.32 -4.86
N THR A 37 4.42 6.60 -5.24
CA THR A 37 3.78 7.60 -4.39
C THR A 37 2.27 7.39 -4.37
N SER A 38 1.71 7.06 -3.20
CA SER A 38 0.26 6.94 -3.01
C SER A 38 -0.44 8.32 -2.97
N HIS A 39 -1.75 8.32 -3.11
CA HIS A 39 -2.62 9.50 -2.98
C HIS A 39 -3.24 9.53 -1.59
N THR A 40 -3.52 10.72 -1.07
CA THR A 40 -4.36 10.89 0.12
C THR A 40 -5.19 12.17 0.08
N THR A 41 -6.33 12.16 0.78
CA THR A 41 -7.15 13.37 0.97
C THR A 41 -6.84 14.12 2.25
N ARG A 42 -6.02 13.55 3.15
CA ARG A 42 -5.66 14.27 4.36
C ARG A 42 -4.79 15.47 4.01
N LYS A 43 -4.78 16.47 4.87
CA LYS A 43 -3.83 17.57 4.74
C LYS A 43 -2.38 17.08 4.98
N PRO A 44 -1.38 17.60 4.25
CA PRO A 44 0.03 17.34 4.56
C PRO A 44 0.37 17.68 6.01
N ARG A 45 1.26 16.90 6.63
CA ARG A 45 1.88 17.25 7.92
C ARG A 45 3.05 18.21 7.66
N ALA A 46 3.52 18.86 8.72
CA ALA A 46 4.73 19.67 8.66
C ALA A 46 5.90 18.86 8.08
N GLY A 47 6.56 19.41 7.06
CA GLY A 47 7.69 18.78 6.36
C GLY A 47 7.31 17.78 5.26
N GLU A 48 6.03 17.42 5.10
CA GLU A 48 5.62 16.58 3.97
C GLU A 48 5.49 17.41 2.69
N VAL A 49 5.99 16.82 1.60
CA VAL A 49 6.04 17.41 0.27
C VAL A 49 5.15 16.61 -0.68
N ASP A 50 4.29 17.32 -1.41
CA ASP A 50 3.43 16.76 -2.44
C ASP A 50 4.24 16.11 -3.57
N GLY A 51 3.77 14.95 -4.05
CA GLY A 51 4.46 14.13 -5.05
C GLY A 51 5.68 13.34 -4.54
N GLN A 52 6.16 13.63 -3.32
CA GLN A 52 7.24 12.86 -2.70
C GLN A 52 6.72 11.91 -1.61
N HIS A 53 5.87 12.42 -0.72
CA HIS A 53 5.33 11.63 0.40
C HIS A 53 3.98 11.03 0.02
N TYR A 54 3.10 11.87 -0.51
CA TYR A 54 1.82 11.51 -1.10
C TYR A 54 1.51 12.51 -2.22
N HIS A 55 0.61 12.13 -3.12
CA HIS A 55 -0.19 13.08 -3.87
C HIS A 55 -1.37 13.52 -3.01
N PHE A 56 -1.32 14.75 -2.50
CA PHE A 56 -2.35 15.32 -1.65
C PHE A 56 -3.45 15.92 -2.52
N VAL A 57 -4.60 15.23 -2.59
CA VAL A 57 -5.72 15.58 -3.48
C VAL A 57 -6.97 15.93 -2.69
N LYS A 58 -7.91 16.64 -3.32
CA LYS A 58 -9.23 16.88 -2.72
C LYS A 58 -10.06 15.59 -2.68
N LYS A 59 -11.02 15.50 -1.75
CA LYS A 59 -11.91 14.32 -1.63
C LYS A 59 -12.72 14.09 -2.90
N GLU A 60 -13.15 15.15 -3.56
CA GLU A 60 -13.88 15.11 -4.82
C GLU A 60 -13.03 14.45 -5.91
N THR A 61 -11.78 14.87 -6.05
CA THR A 61 -10.81 14.28 -6.98
C THR A 61 -10.57 12.80 -6.67
N PHE A 62 -10.36 12.45 -5.40
CA PHE A 62 -10.13 11.06 -5.01
C PHE A 62 -11.35 10.17 -5.34
N ARG A 63 -12.57 10.64 -5.06
CA ARG A 63 -13.81 9.91 -5.40
C ARG A 63 -13.98 9.74 -6.89
N GLN A 64 -13.63 10.76 -7.69
CA GLN A 64 -13.63 10.63 -9.15
C GLN A 64 -12.65 9.54 -9.59
N MET A 65 -11.44 9.50 -9.01
CA MET A 65 -10.48 8.44 -9.30
C MET A 65 -10.97 7.03 -8.89
N ILE A 66 -11.76 6.91 -7.83
CA ILE A 66 -12.42 5.64 -7.46
C ILE A 66 -13.46 5.27 -8.53
N HIS A 67 -14.32 6.21 -8.92
CA HIS A 67 -15.36 6.01 -9.94
C HIS A 67 -14.75 5.56 -11.27
N ASP A 68 -13.62 6.15 -11.64
CA ASP A 68 -12.91 5.87 -12.89
C ASP A 68 -12.01 4.62 -12.80
N ASP A 69 -12.10 3.83 -11.72
CA ASP A 69 -11.32 2.61 -11.47
C ASP A 69 -9.80 2.83 -11.65
N LEU A 70 -9.28 3.93 -11.11
CA LEU A 70 -7.87 4.32 -11.27
C LEU A 70 -6.95 3.81 -10.16
N PHE A 71 -7.47 3.10 -9.16
CA PHE A 71 -6.69 2.62 -8.01
C PHE A 71 -6.37 1.12 -8.09
N VAL A 72 -5.14 0.76 -7.73
CA VAL A 72 -4.72 -0.61 -7.38
C VAL A 72 -5.41 -1.04 -6.10
N GLU A 73 -5.42 -0.14 -5.12
CA GLU A 73 -6.13 -0.26 -3.86
C GLU A 73 -6.46 1.13 -3.32
N TYR A 74 -7.48 1.20 -2.48
CA TYR A 74 -7.74 2.36 -1.65
C TYR A 74 -8.37 1.94 -0.33
N ASN A 75 -8.25 2.81 0.68
CA ASN A 75 -8.83 2.63 2.00
C ASN A 75 -9.36 3.95 2.56
N ARG A 76 -10.30 3.84 3.50
CA ARG A 76 -10.92 4.96 4.24
C ARG A 76 -10.46 4.92 5.68
N VAL A 77 -9.94 6.05 6.17
CA VAL A 77 -9.44 6.20 7.54
C VAL A 77 -10.17 7.35 8.21
N PHE A 78 -10.97 7.05 9.22
CA PHE A 78 -11.72 8.06 9.96
C PHE A 78 -10.81 8.90 10.86
N SER A 79 -10.97 10.22 10.77
CA SER A 79 -10.19 11.19 11.54
C SER A 79 -10.44 11.04 13.05
N SER A 80 -9.38 11.26 13.82
CA SER A 80 -9.34 10.98 15.27
C SER A 80 -10.15 11.95 16.11
N THR A 81 -10.37 13.19 15.63
CA THR A 81 -10.98 14.28 16.42
C THR A 81 -12.44 13.98 16.80
N LYS A 82 -13.23 13.44 15.86
CA LYS A 82 -14.65 13.13 16.13
C LYS A 82 -14.88 11.74 16.72
N GLN A 83 -13.90 10.84 16.62
CA GLN A 83 -13.96 9.55 17.31
C GLN A 83 -13.75 9.73 18.82
N LYS A 84 -12.92 10.72 19.21
CA LYS A 84 -12.85 11.23 20.57
C LYS A 84 -14.20 11.78 21.04
N GLU A 85 -14.87 12.60 20.22
CA GLU A 85 -16.23 13.08 20.54
C GLU A 85 -17.25 11.94 20.70
N LYS A 86 -17.13 10.86 19.90
CA LYS A 86 -18.00 9.69 19.99
C LYS A 86 -17.73 8.86 21.25
N GLU A 87 -16.46 8.61 21.56
CA GLU A 87 -16.03 7.88 22.78
C GLU A 87 -16.33 8.70 24.06
N GLU A 88 -16.14 10.03 24.02
CA GLU A 88 -16.51 10.95 25.11
C GLU A 88 -18.04 10.99 25.30
N LYS A 89 -18.83 11.07 24.22
CA LYS A 89 -20.31 11.00 24.29
C LYS A 89 -20.81 9.66 24.81
N GLU A 90 -20.22 8.55 24.38
CA GLU A 90 -20.55 7.21 24.86
C GLU A 90 -20.12 6.99 26.33
N ALA A 91 -19.02 7.60 26.77
CA ALA A 91 -18.61 7.59 28.17
C ALA A 91 -19.58 8.39 29.07
N THR A 92 -19.99 9.61 28.67
CA THR A 92 -21.01 10.38 29.40
C THR A 92 -22.38 9.71 29.44
N ASN A 93 -22.72 8.89 28.43
CA ASN A 93 -23.97 8.12 28.43
C ASN A 93 -23.91 6.85 29.29
N ARG A 94 -22.72 6.30 29.57
CA ARG A 94 -22.56 5.17 30.50
C ARG A 94 -22.79 5.57 31.95
N ASP A 95 -22.42 6.80 32.33
CA ASP A 95 -22.70 7.32 33.67
C ASP A 95 -24.20 7.57 33.91
N ASN A 96 -24.97 7.84 32.85
CA ASN A 96 -26.43 8.02 32.94
C ASN A 96 -27.25 6.72 32.87
N ASN A 97 -26.69 5.62 32.34
CA ASN A 97 -27.42 4.36 32.13
C ASN A 97 -27.28 3.32 33.26
N ASN A 98 -26.53 3.61 34.33
CA ASN A 98 -26.46 2.74 35.50
C ASN A 98 -27.74 2.73 36.36
N ASN A 99 -28.81 3.44 35.95
CA ASN A 99 -30.10 3.46 36.64
C ASN A 99 -31.25 2.70 35.94
N ASN A 100 -31.01 1.96 34.85
CA ASN A 100 -32.07 1.13 34.25
C ASN A 100 -31.52 -0.19 33.71
N ASN A 101 -31.23 -1.12 34.63
CA ASN A 101 -31.16 -2.55 34.30
C ASN A 101 -32.55 -3.15 34.49
N ASN A 102 -33.23 -3.51 33.40
CA ASN A 102 -34.09 -4.71 33.37
C ASN A 102 -34.46 -5.10 31.93
N ASN A 103 -34.22 -6.38 31.63
CA ASN A 103 -34.87 -7.24 30.63
C ASN A 103 -34.78 -6.88 29.14
N ASN A 104 -34.01 -7.65 28.36
CA ASN A 104 -34.57 -8.79 27.60
C ASN A 104 -33.56 -9.43 26.62
N ASN A 105 -33.65 -10.76 26.55
CA ASN A 105 -33.09 -11.64 25.52
C ASN A 105 -33.64 -11.33 24.12
N ASN A 106 -32.81 -11.44 23.08
CA ASN A 106 -32.94 -12.44 22.00
C ASN A 106 -32.07 -12.13 20.76
N ASN A 107 -31.48 -13.21 20.23
CA ASN A 107 -31.13 -13.53 18.83
C ASN A 107 -31.14 -12.40 17.76
N ASN A 108 -30.07 -12.30 16.97
CA ASN A 108 -30.11 -12.76 15.57
C ASN A 108 -28.79 -12.60 14.78
N ASN A 109 -28.61 -13.56 13.88
CA ASN A 109 -27.71 -13.60 12.74
C ASN A 109 -27.75 -12.32 11.87
N ASN A 110 -26.64 -12.02 11.18
CA ASN A 110 -26.58 -11.62 9.76
C ASN A 110 -25.11 -11.40 9.33
N ASN A 111 -24.55 -12.21 8.42
CA ASN A 111 -24.61 -12.04 6.95
C ASN A 111 -24.38 -10.58 6.51
N ASN A 112 -23.14 -10.25 6.15
CA ASN A 112 -22.80 -8.97 5.56
C ASN A 112 -22.70 -9.10 4.04
N SER A 113 -23.84 -8.87 3.39
CA SER A 113 -23.98 -8.77 1.95
C SER A 113 -23.58 -7.38 1.47
N ASN A 114 -22.73 -7.38 0.45
CA ASN A 114 -22.37 -6.25 -0.39
C ASN A 114 -23.65 -5.58 -0.94
N SER A 115 -23.80 -4.26 -0.76
CA SER A 115 -24.84 -3.50 -1.47
C SER A 115 -24.29 -2.18 -1.98
N ASN A 116 -24.48 -2.02 -3.29
CA ASN A 116 -24.21 -0.84 -4.08
C ASN A 116 -25.49 0.02 -4.06
N SER A 117 -25.36 1.31 -3.73
CA SER A 117 -26.33 2.36 -4.06
C SER A 117 -25.58 3.70 -3.96
N GLY A 118 -25.63 4.60 -4.94
CA GLY A 118 -26.84 5.31 -5.34
C GLY A 118 -26.74 6.74 -4.78
N MET A 119 -26.64 7.71 -5.67
CA MET A 119 -26.39 9.14 -5.44
C MET A 119 -27.40 9.77 -4.45
N GLY A 120 -26.92 10.44 -3.38
CA GLY A 120 -27.77 11.16 -2.42
C GLY A 120 -26.99 11.90 -1.30
N THR A 121 -26.96 13.23 -1.40
CA THR A 121 -26.77 14.27 -0.35
C THR A 121 -25.81 14.01 0.83
N THR A 122 -24.62 14.62 0.75
CA THR A 122 -23.88 15.32 1.83
C THR A 122 -24.07 14.85 3.29
N ALA A 123 -23.77 13.59 3.59
CA ALA A 123 -23.05 13.35 4.84
C ALA A 123 -21.62 13.86 4.62
N LEU A 124 -21.16 14.83 5.43
CA LEU A 124 -19.76 15.22 5.45
C LEU A 124 -18.94 13.95 5.68
N ASP A 125 -18.31 13.46 4.61
CA ASP A 125 -17.50 12.28 4.66
C ASP A 125 -16.27 12.57 5.52
N ASP A 126 -16.36 12.22 6.79
CA ASP A 126 -15.38 12.54 7.82
C ASP A 126 -14.12 11.65 7.75
N ALA A 127 -14.03 10.76 6.76
CA ALA A 127 -12.87 9.94 6.49
C ALA A 127 -11.87 10.63 5.57
N ASP A 128 -10.59 10.45 5.85
CA ASP A 128 -9.54 10.64 4.87
C ASP A 128 -9.35 9.37 4.05
N TYR A 129 -9.15 9.54 2.75
CA TYR A 129 -8.86 8.45 1.83
C TYR A 129 -7.36 8.32 1.62
N TYR A 130 -6.92 7.09 1.39
CA TYR A 130 -5.58 6.74 0.96
C TYR A 130 -5.69 5.73 -0.17
N GLY A 131 -4.82 5.80 -1.18
CA GLY A 131 -4.84 4.79 -2.23
C GLY A 131 -3.69 4.90 -3.20
N THR A 132 -3.35 3.77 -3.82
CA THR A 132 -2.26 3.68 -4.79
C THR A 132 -2.81 3.64 -6.21
N SER A 133 -2.44 4.61 -7.04
CA SER A 133 -2.97 4.66 -8.42
C SER A 133 -2.33 3.59 -9.31
N LYS A 134 -3.13 3.06 -10.25
CA LYS A 134 -2.67 2.14 -11.31
C LYS A 134 -1.57 2.80 -12.14
N LYS A 135 -1.79 4.05 -12.56
CA LYS A 135 -0.85 4.84 -13.37
C LYS A 135 0.56 4.87 -12.76
N GLU A 136 0.67 5.17 -11.47
CA GLU A 136 1.96 5.29 -10.78
C GLU A 136 2.72 3.94 -10.76
N MET A 137 2.03 2.89 -10.33
CA MET A 137 2.61 1.54 -10.28
C MET A 137 3.02 1.05 -11.68
N HIS A 138 2.16 1.26 -12.68
CA HIS A 138 2.37 0.80 -14.04
C HIS A 138 3.51 1.53 -14.72
N ALA A 139 3.67 2.83 -14.47
CA ALA A 139 4.80 3.61 -14.96
C ALA A 139 6.15 3.07 -14.49
N ILE A 140 6.24 2.64 -13.24
CA ILE A 140 7.46 2.03 -12.68
C ILE A 140 7.72 0.64 -13.29
N LEU A 141 6.68 -0.20 -13.40
CA LEU A 141 6.80 -1.54 -13.97
C LEU A 141 7.22 -1.52 -15.45
N ALA A 142 6.73 -0.54 -16.20
CA ALA A 142 7.07 -0.32 -17.60
C ALA A 142 8.53 0.14 -17.79
N GLN A 143 9.15 0.74 -16.77
CA GLN A 143 10.60 1.04 -16.72
C GLN A 143 11.45 -0.19 -16.35
N HIS A 144 10.85 -1.36 -16.20
CA HIS A 144 11.50 -2.58 -15.69
C HIS A 144 12.14 -2.43 -14.30
N LYS A 145 11.64 -1.49 -13.48
CA LYS A 145 12.04 -1.34 -12.08
C LYS A 145 11.11 -2.09 -11.14
N ILE A 146 11.62 -2.43 -9.97
CA ILE A 146 10.87 -2.96 -8.83
C ILE A 146 10.11 -1.80 -8.18
N VAL A 147 8.80 -1.97 -8.03
CA VAL A 147 7.92 -1.03 -7.35
C VAL A 147 8.16 -1.12 -5.84
N VAL A 148 8.55 -0.02 -5.20
CA VAL A 148 8.71 0.05 -3.74
C VAL A 148 7.55 0.83 -3.13
N MET A 149 6.93 0.27 -2.09
CA MET A 149 5.74 0.85 -1.46
C MET A 149 5.87 0.89 0.06
N ASP A 150 5.40 1.99 0.67
CA ASP A 150 5.19 2.13 2.11
C ASP A 150 3.69 2.12 2.36
N THR A 151 3.15 1.00 2.87
CA THR A 151 1.70 0.89 3.12
C THR A 151 1.42 0.06 4.36
N ASP A 152 0.14 -0.03 4.68
CA ASP A 152 -0.37 -0.76 5.82
C ASP A 152 -0.68 -2.24 5.48
N ILE A 153 -1.03 -3.08 6.47
CA ILE A 153 -1.34 -4.50 6.20
C ILE A 153 -2.53 -4.65 5.25
N THR A 154 -3.53 -3.78 5.36
CA THR A 154 -4.72 -3.80 4.51
C THR A 154 -4.33 -3.47 3.07
N GLY A 155 -3.53 -2.41 2.87
CA GLY A 155 -2.96 -2.06 1.58
C GLY A 155 -2.12 -3.19 1.00
N ALA A 156 -1.25 -3.82 1.78
CA ALA A 156 -0.44 -4.96 1.34
C ALA A 156 -1.31 -6.15 0.87
N LYS A 157 -2.39 -6.47 1.59
CA LYS A 157 -3.35 -7.51 1.17
C LYS A 157 -4.04 -7.17 -0.15
N ASN A 158 -4.49 -5.92 -0.29
CA ASN A 158 -5.18 -5.45 -1.49
C ASN A 158 -4.23 -5.43 -2.71
N ILE A 159 -3.00 -4.95 -2.54
CA ILE A 159 -1.97 -4.97 -3.60
C ILE A 159 -1.63 -6.40 -4.01
N LYS A 160 -1.46 -7.33 -3.05
CA LYS A 160 -1.23 -8.75 -3.38
C LYS A 160 -2.38 -9.31 -4.23
N ARG A 161 -3.63 -9.01 -3.90
CA ARG A 161 -4.80 -9.44 -4.69
C ARG A 161 -4.78 -8.85 -6.10
N TYR A 162 -4.49 -7.56 -6.24
CA TYR A 162 -4.35 -6.92 -7.54
C TYR A 162 -3.23 -7.55 -8.39
N CYS A 163 -2.09 -7.82 -7.77
CA CYS A 163 -0.91 -8.40 -8.44
C CYS A 163 -1.12 -9.84 -8.93
N GLN A 164 -2.09 -10.57 -8.38
CA GLN A 164 -2.45 -11.91 -8.83
C GLN A 164 -3.15 -11.90 -10.20
N THR A 165 -3.95 -10.88 -10.48
CA THR A 165 -4.68 -10.73 -11.74
C THR A 165 -3.92 -9.91 -12.77
N CYS A 166 -3.04 -9.02 -12.31
CA CYS A 166 -2.21 -8.18 -13.17
C CYS A 166 -0.99 -8.93 -13.72
N LYS A 167 -0.78 -8.87 -15.05
CA LYS A 167 0.27 -9.64 -15.73
C LYS A 167 1.50 -8.78 -16.05
N ARG A 168 2.71 -9.34 -15.90
CA ARG A 168 3.98 -8.60 -15.98
C ARG A 168 4.31 -8.05 -17.38
N ASP A 169 3.89 -8.77 -18.40
CA ASP A 169 4.04 -8.49 -19.83
C ASP A 169 3.05 -7.42 -20.33
N ALA A 170 2.04 -7.10 -19.53
CA ALA A 170 1.09 -6.05 -19.90
C ALA A 170 1.74 -4.66 -20.01
N PHE A 171 2.94 -4.44 -19.45
CA PHE A 171 3.54 -3.12 -19.32
C PHE A 171 4.61 -2.83 -20.37
N THR A 172 4.38 -1.80 -21.18
CA THR A 172 5.38 -1.25 -22.10
C THR A 172 5.49 0.27 -21.96
N LEU A 173 6.70 0.81 -22.10
CA LEU A 173 6.91 2.24 -22.30
C LEU A 173 6.94 2.54 -23.79
N SER A 174 6.09 3.45 -24.25
CA SER A 174 6.22 4.09 -25.56
C SER A 174 6.19 5.60 -25.37
N ASN A 175 7.20 6.32 -25.86
CA ASN A 175 7.33 7.77 -25.74
C ASN A 175 7.18 8.33 -24.30
N GLY A 176 7.68 7.60 -23.29
CA GLY A 176 7.58 8.00 -21.88
C GLY A 176 6.21 7.81 -21.24
N ILE A 177 5.23 7.27 -21.97
CA ILE A 177 3.90 6.93 -21.48
C ILE A 177 3.86 5.41 -21.26
N ALA A 178 3.43 5.00 -20.06
CA ALA A 178 3.18 3.61 -19.77
C ALA A 178 1.83 3.18 -20.35
N THR A 179 1.85 2.19 -21.24
CA THR A 179 0.65 1.56 -21.79
C THR A 179 0.51 0.16 -21.20
N VAL A 180 -0.74 -0.19 -20.86
CA VAL A 180 -1.11 -1.53 -20.42
C VAL A 180 -1.81 -2.24 -21.57
N HIS A 181 -1.23 -3.32 -22.08
CA HIS A 181 -1.89 -4.18 -23.05
C HIS A 181 -2.88 -5.07 -22.31
N ASN A 182 -4.18 -4.84 -22.56
CA ASN A 182 -5.24 -5.60 -21.91
C ASN A 182 -5.37 -6.96 -22.61
N ASN A 183 -4.71 -8.01 -22.11
CA ASN A 183 -4.86 -9.38 -22.62
C ASN A 183 -6.18 -10.06 -22.18
N ASN A 184 -7.17 -9.28 -21.72
CA ASN A 184 -8.52 -9.80 -21.46
C ASN A 184 -9.32 -9.90 -22.77
N ASN A 185 -8.95 -10.87 -23.62
CA ASN A 185 -9.85 -11.38 -24.65
C ASN A 185 -10.58 -12.61 -24.09
N ASN A 186 -11.73 -12.38 -23.46
CA ASN A 186 -12.83 -13.33 -23.52
C ASN A 186 -13.76 -12.88 -24.67
N ASN A 187 -13.75 -13.68 -25.73
CA ASN A 187 -14.49 -13.63 -26.99
C ASN A 187 -15.81 -12.85 -27.03
N ASN A 188 -15.95 -11.94 -28.00
CA ASN A 188 -16.79 -12.13 -29.21
C ASN A 188 -16.91 -10.81 -29.99
N ASN A 189 -16.22 -10.73 -31.14
CA ASN A 189 -16.90 -10.48 -32.41
C ASN A 189 -15.91 -10.52 -33.57
N ASN A 190 -16.27 -11.34 -34.56
CA ASN A 190 -15.79 -11.27 -35.92
C ASN A 190 -15.83 -9.83 -36.42
N ASN A 191 -14.71 -9.36 -36.97
CA ASN A 191 -14.75 -8.80 -38.31
C ASN A 191 -13.34 -8.72 -38.92
N ASN A 192 -13.27 -9.28 -40.13
CA ASN A 192 -12.21 -9.09 -41.10
C ASN A 192 -11.81 -7.61 -41.21
N ASN A 193 -10.52 -7.32 -41.23
CA ASN A 193 -9.94 -6.58 -42.34
C ASN A 193 -8.42 -6.73 -42.41
N ASN A 194 -7.99 -7.16 -43.59
CA ASN A 194 -6.63 -7.03 -44.09
C ASN A 194 -6.15 -5.58 -43.97
N ASN A 195 -4.92 -5.39 -43.48
CA ASN A 195 -3.99 -4.49 -44.15
C ASN A 195 -2.54 -4.82 -43.77
N ASN A 196 -1.78 -5.19 -44.81
CA ASN A 196 -0.33 -5.15 -44.85
C ASN A 196 0.16 -3.75 -44.48
N ASN A 197 1.15 -3.66 -43.59
CA ASN A 197 2.28 -2.75 -43.80
C ASN A 197 3.52 -3.17 -43.01
N ASN A 198 4.59 -3.34 -43.78
CA ASN A 198 5.97 -3.45 -43.34
C ASN A 198 6.39 -2.24 -42.51
N ASN A 199 6.97 -2.44 -41.32
CA ASN A 199 8.09 -1.60 -40.89
C ASN A 199 8.98 -2.25 -39.82
N LYS A 200 10.17 -2.66 -40.28
CA LYS A 200 11.50 -2.53 -39.68
C LYS A 200 11.66 -2.75 -38.16
N ASN A 201 12.24 -3.91 -37.86
CA ASN A 201 13.31 -4.16 -36.88
C ASN A 201 13.73 -2.96 -36.03
N ASN A 202 13.31 -2.98 -34.76
CA ASN A 202 14.08 -2.43 -33.66
C ASN A 202 14.36 -3.56 -32.68
N ASN A 203 15.58 -4.10 -32.73
CA ASN A 203 16.13 -5.04 -31.74
C ASN A 203 16.22 -4.35 -30.36
N HIS A 204 15.11 -4.32 -29.63
CA HIS A 204 15.12 -4.11 -28.19
C HIS A 204 15.39 -5.47 -27.55
N HIS A 205 16.50 -5.58 -26.84
CA HIS A 205 16.89 -6.77 -26.07
C HIS A 205 15.74 -7.19 -25.14
N HIS A 206 14.93 -8.16 -25.58
CA HIS A 206 13.86 -8.74 -24.78
C HIS A 206 14.48 -9.47 -23.58
N HIS A 207 14.38 -8.87 -22.39
CA HIS A 207 14.53 -9.64 -21.15
C HIS A 207 13.39 -10.66 -21.14
N SER A 208 13.74 -11.94 -21.27
CA SER A 208 12.81 -13.07 -21.28
C SER A 208 12.20 -13.27 -19.89
N TYR A 209 11.24 -12.43 -19.52
CA TYR A 209 10.30 -12.76 -18.46
C TYR A 209 9.30 -13.79 -19.01
N PRO A 210 8.85 -14.77 -18.22
CA PRO A 210 7.77 -15.65 -18.65
C PRO A 210 6.54 -14.80 -19.00
N GLU A 211 6.07 -14.88 -20.24
CA GLU A 211 4.88 -14.14 -20.71
C GLU A 211 3.65 -14.53 -19.87
N GLY A 212 2.74 -13.58 -19.63
CA GLY A 212 1.47 -13.82 -18.93
C GLY A 212 1.55 -14.19 -17.44
N ARG A 213 2.72 -14.10 -16.77
CA ARG A 213 2.81 -14.41 -15.32
C ARG A 213 2.24 -13.29 -14.44
N PRO A 214 1.61 -13.61 -13.29
CA PRO A 214 1.28 -12.62 -12.25
C PRO A 214 2.51 -11.86 -11.75
N LEU A 215 2.28 -10.66 -11.18
CA LEU A 215 3.32 -9.89 -10.51
C LEU A 215 3.75 -10.59 -9.21
N ARG A 216 5.06 -10.75 -9.02
CA ARG A 216 5.65 -11.30 -7.79
C ARG A 216 5.70 -10.19 -6.75
N VAL A 217 5.12 -10.45 -5.59
CA VAL A 217 5.04 -9.49 -4.49
C VAL A 217 5.83 -10.03 -3.31
N THR A 218 6.73 -9.20 -2.80
CA THR A 218 7.48 -9.44 -1.58
C THR A 218 7.02 -8.43 -0.54
N VAL A 219 6.58 -8.91 0.62
CA VAL A 219 6.16 -8.09 1.75
C VAL A 219 7.17 -8.25 2.88
N VAL A 220 7.69 -7.14 3.37
CA VAL A 220 8.62 -7.11 4.51
C VAL A 220 8.04 -6.33 5.66
N PHE A 221 8.19 -6.85 6.87
CA PHE A 221 7.74 -6.18 8.08
C PHE A 221 8.89 -5.44 8.75
N VAL A 222 8.72 -4.16 9.07
CA VAL A 222 9.69 -3.37 9.83
C VAL A 222 9.13 -3.04 11.20
N LYS A 223 9.78 -3.53 12.25
CA LYS A 223 9.38 -3.29 13.65
C LYS A 223 10.48 -2.62 14.47
N SER A 224 10.09 -1.90 15.51
CA SER A 224 10.98 -1.56 16.62
C SER A 224 11.22 -2.79 17.51
N PRO A 225 12.23 -2.77 18.40
CA PRO A 225 12.47 -3.84 19.37
C PRO A 225 11.24 -4.09 20.26
N ASP A 226 10.64 -3.00 20.73
CA ASP A 226 9.48 -3.03 21.61
C ASP A 226 8.62 -1.75 21.42
N ILE A 227 7.51 -1.70 22.15
CA ILE A 227 6.54 -0.60 22.11
C ILE A 227 7.08 0.68 22.78
N THR A 228 7.97 0.56 23.77
CA THR A 228 8.58 1.69 24.48
C THR A 228 9.52 2.46 23.56
N VAL A 229 10.33 1.75 22.77
CA VAL A 229 11.16 2.36 21.72
C VAL A 229 10.30 3.02 20.65
N LEU A 230 9.16 2.41 20.28
CA LEU A 230 8.24 2.99 19.32
C LEU A 230 7.61 4.28 19.84
N GLU A 231 7.15 4.28 21.09
CA GLU A 231 6.57 5.46 21.75
C GLU A 231 7.57 6.61 21.78
N ARG A 232 8.79 6.36 22.26
CA ARG A 232 9.86 7.36 22.27
C ARG A 232 10.07 7.97 20.88
N ARG A 233 10.22 7.13 19.84
CA ARG A 233 10.39 7.59 18.45
C ARG A 233 9.20 8.38 17.91
N LEU A 234 8.00 8.11 18.39
CA LEU A 234 6.80 8.86 18.01
C LEU A 234 6.75 10.22 18.74
N ARG A 235 7.10 10.27 20.02
CA ARG A 235 7.20 11.51 20.81
C ARG A 235 8.28 12.45 20.27
N ASP A 236 9.46 11.91 19.93
CA ASP A 236 10.59 12.68 19.39
C ASP A 236 10.27 13.41 18.08
N ARG A 237 9.22 12.99 17.35
CA ARG A 237 8.76 13.68 16.13
C ARG A 237 8.03 15.00 16.40
N GLY A 238 7.64 15.27 17.65
CA GLY A 238 7.02 16.55 18.07
C GLY A 238 5.69 16.90 17.41
N SER A 239 5.08 15.99 16.65
CA SER A 239 3.85 16.24 15.87
C SER A 239 2.62 15.47 16.37
N GLU A 240 2.76 14.76 17.50
CA GLU A 240 1.69 13.95 18.08
C GLU A 240 1.13 14.62 19.34
N SER A 241 -0.19 14.64 19.45
CA SER A 241 -0.87 14.82 20.75
C SER A 241 -0.82 13.51 21.55
N ASP A 242 -0.96 13.56 22.88
CA ASP A 242 -1.04 12.33 23.69
C ASP A 242 -2.17 11.40 23.23
N PHE A 243 -3.30 11.96 22.79
CA PHE A 243 -4.42 11.17 22.24
C PHE A 243 -4.05 10.43 20.95
N THR A 244 -3.45 11.13 19.98
CA THR A 244 -3.04 10.50 18.70
C THR A 244 -1.91 9.50 18.91
N LEU A 245 -1.00 9.77 19.85
CA LEU A 245 0.06 8.86 20.24
C LEU A 245 -0.51 7.56 20.83
N GLN A 246 -1.37 7.65 21.85
CA GLN A 246 -1.98 6.48 22.48
C GLN A 246 -2.74 5.61 21.48
N ARG A 247 -3.48 6.23 20.56
CA ARG A 247 -4.14 5.49 19.47
C ARG A 247 -3.13 4.78 18.57
N ARG A 248 -2.06 5.45 18.13
CA ARG A 248 -1.02 4.81 17.32
C ARG A 248 -0.38 3.64 18.03
N LEU A 249 -0.12 3.76 19.34
CA LEU A 249 0.43 2.66 20.14
C LEU A 249 -0.54 1.49 20.23
N ARG A 250 -1.84 1.72 20.47
CA ARG A 250 -2.87 0.68 20.47
C ARG A 250 -2.98 -0.02 19.12
N GLU A 251 -3.03 0.73 18.03
CA GLU A 251 -3.06 0.16 16.68
C GLU A 251 -1.77 -0.61 16.38
N SER A 252 -0.61 -0.09 16.80
CA SER A 252 0.68 -0.78 16.66
C SER A 252 0.71 -2.09 17.44
N ALA A 253 0.11 -2.14 18.64
CA ALA A 253 0.03 -3.36 19.45
C ALA A 253 -0.85 -4.42 18.77
N LYS A 254 -2.04 -4.05 18.29
CA LYS A 254 -2.91 -4.95 17.49
C LYS A 254 -2.18 -5.50 16.27
N TRP A 255 -1.41 -4.64 15.62
CA TRP A 255 -0.61 -5.02 14.47
C TRP A 255 0.50 -5.99 14.79
N LEU A 256 1.28 -5.73 15.85
CA LEU A 256 2.34 -6.63 16.28
C LEU A 256 1.78 -8.02 16.61
N ALA A 257 0.62 -8.07 17.28
CA ALA A 257 -0.10 -9.32 17.54
C ALA A 257 -0.53 -10.02 16.23
N TRP A 258 -1.10 -9.28 15.28
CA TRP A 258 -1.48 -9.85 13.98
C TRP A 258 -0.27 -10.41 13.22
N CYS A 259 0.85 -9.67 13.20
CA CYS A 259 2.08 -10.11 12.55
C CYS A 259 2.63 -11.39 13.18
N ALA A 260 2.62 -11.49 14.51
CA ALA A 260 3.04 -12.69 15.22
C ALA A 260 2.15 -13.91 14.89
N ALA A 261 0.86 -13.69 14.66
CA ALA A 261 -0.08 -14.74 14.28
C ALA A 261 -0.03 -15.12 12.79
N HIS A 262 0.63 -14.34 11.93
CA HIS A 262 0.68 -14.56 10.48
C HIS A 262 2.12 -14.45 9.93
N PRO A 263 3.07 -15.26 10.42
CA PRO A 263 4.46 -15.18 10.01
C PRO A 263 4.65 -15.38 8.49
N ASP A 264 3.87 -16.29 7.88
CA ASP A 264 3.95 -16.62 6.45
C ASP A 264 3.49 -15.50 5.52
N PHE A 265 2.87 -14.46 6.06
CA PHE A 265 2.48 -13.30 5.26
C PHE A 265 3.70 -12.51 4.78
N PHE A 266 4.78 -12.49 5.58
CA PHE A 266 5.98 -11.70 5.34
C PHE A 266 7.12 -12.59 4.85
N GLN A 267 7.83 -12.14 3.83
CA GLN A 267 9.02 -12.84 3.33
C GLN A 267 10.24 -12.51 4.19
N HIS A 268 10.25 -11.36 4.85
CA HIS A 268 11.33 -10.95 5.76
C HIS A 268 10.81 -10.02 6.86
N VAL A 269 11.44 -10.07 8.03
CA VAL A 269 11.13 -9.20 9.17
C VAL A 269 12.39 -8.46 9.62
N PHE A 270 12.41 -7.14 9.45
CA PHE A 270 13.47 -6.26 9.93
C PHE A 270 13.17 -5.78 11.35
N MET A 271 14.10 -6.04 12.28
CA MET A 271 14.07 -5.47 13.62
C MET A 271 14.99 -4.24 13.68
N ASN A 272 14.41 -3.05 13.53
CA ASN A 272 15.14 -1.80 13.50
C ASN A 272 15.48 -1.31 14.92
N ASN A 273 16.44 -2.00 15.56
CA ASN A 273 17.06 -1.56 16.81
C ASN A 273 18.20 -0.56 16.56
N HIS A 274 19.16 -0.98 15.74
CA HIS A 274 20.33 -0.20 15.32
C HIS A 274 20.32 -0.05 13.80
N LEU A 275 20.37 1.20 13.33
CA LEU A 275 20.19 1.50 11.91
C LEU A 275 21.23 0.77 11.04
N GLU A 276 22.51 0.84 11.40
CA GLU A 276 23.59 0.23 10.60
C GLU A 276 23.45 -1.29 10.45
N VAL A 277 23.05 -1.98 11.52
CA VAL A 277 22.80 -3.42 11.49
C VAL A 277 21.61 -3.73 10.59
N CYS A 278 20.51 -2.98 10.74
CA CYS A 278 19.32 -3.15 9.91
C CYS A 278 19.58 -2.83 8.44
N LEU A 279 20.43 -1.84 8.14
CA LEU A 279 20.87 -1.54 6.77
C LEU A 279 21.78 -2.64 6.20
N ALA A 280 22.63 -3.26 7.01
CA ALA A 280 23.41 -4.43 6.60
C ALA A 280 22.52 -5.63 6.26
N GLU A 281 21.53 -5.88 7.10
CA GLU A 281 20.50 -6.90 6.88
C GLU A 281 19.70 -6.64 5.60
N LEU A 282 19.24 -5.39 5.39
CA LEU A 282 18.56 -4.98 4.16
C LEU A 282 19.40 -5.28 2.92
N ARG A 283 20.72 -5.03 2.98
CA ARG A 283 21.63 -5.36 1.87
C ARG A 283 21.70 -6.86 1.60
N ALA A 284 21.84 -7.66 2.64
CA ALA A 284 21.86 -9.12 2.50
C ALA A 284 20.54 -9.64 1.92
N PHE A 285 19.41 -9.15 2.43
CA PHE A 285 18.08 -9.47 1.93
C PHE A 285 17.92 -9.13 0.44
N VAL A 286 18.36 -7.94 0.01
CA VAL A 286 18.27 -7.52 -1.40
C VAL A 286 19.05 -8.48 -2.31
N TYR A 287 20.26 -8.86 -1.93
CA TYR A 287 21.11 -9.74 -2.75
C TYR A 287 20.71 -11.22 -2.74
N THR A 288 19.88 -11.64 -1.78
CA THR A 288 19.52 -13.06 -1.62
C THR A 288 18.08 -13.34 -2.02
N GLN A 289 17.17 -12.39 -1.82
CA GLN A 289 15.73 -12.61 -1.97
C GLN A 289 15.05 -11.66 -2.97
N VAL A 290 15.70 -10.54 -3.34
CA VAL A 290 15.09 -9.52 -4.23
C VAL A 290 15.74 -9.49 -5.60
N LEU A 291 17.06 -9.63 -5.66
CA LEU A 291 17.87 -9.59 -6.88
C LEU A 291 18.78 -10.83 -6.94
N VAL A 292 18.83 -11.51 -8.09
CA VAL A 292 19.75 -12.64 -8.33
C VAL A 292 20.87 -12.25 -9.30
N GLN A 293 22.09 -12.73 -9.06
CA GLN A 293 23.19 -12.59 -10.01
C GLN A 293 22.98 -13.52 -11.21
N LYS A 294 23.18 -12.99 -12.43
CA LYS A 294 22.92 -13.73 -13.68
C LYS A 294 23.77 -15.00 -13.84
N SER A 295 24.90 -15.12 -13.14
CA SER A 295 25.78 -16.29 -13.16
C SER A 295 25.30 -17.47 -12.30
N LYS A 296 24.16 -17.34 -11.61
CA LYS A 296 23.54 -18.39 -10.78
C LYS A 296 22.23 -18.94 -11.37
N LEU A 297 21.94 -18.62 -12.64
CA LEU A 297 20.84 -19.18 -13.43
C LEU A 297 21.45 -20.01 -14.56
#